data_AF-A0A9D0GC87-F1
#
_entry.id   AF-A0A9D0GC87-F1
#
_cell.length_a   1.000
_cell.length_b   1.000
_cell.length_c   1.000
_cell.angle_alpha   90.00
_cell.angle_beta   90.00
_cell.angle_gamma   90.00
#
_symmetry.space_group_name_H-M   'P 1'
#
loop_
_entity.id
_entity.type
_entity.pdbx_description
1 polymer ?
#
loop_
_entity_poly.entity_id
_entity_poly.type
_entity_poly.pdbx_seq_one_letter_code
_entity_poly.pdbx_strand_id
1 'polypeptide(L)'
;MATMAMSWGRSMSWIRIRSRDALADAVALLTLGLALVPVLQPLVGPLPTCGYDTMFHLWRAVQVNALWDQGVVYSRWAPDMAQGYGMPLFLFTSAFPPAFVALLHRAGFDWAVAMNATFGLAWAVGALGMYVLGRTLFGGRKGFAGQVGGLVTAIAYVYAPFQAYDVFNRGSLWEGVAWAFPPYVLLGLHHWLNRRSSLWLALGVCAMGALILSHHLFAFLFGPVLVGWVLAEAIAQRRLSTVARGVAFGVLGLG
;
A
#
# COMPACT_ATOMS: atom_id res chain seq x y z
N MET A 1 33.13 10.09 -51.19
CA MET A 1 31.89 9.53 -50.59
C MET A 1 32.30 8.80 -49.31
N ALA A 2 32.11 9.44 -48.16
CA ALA A 2 32.51 8.92 -46.86
C ALA A 2 31.34 8.17 -46.22
N THR A 3 31.53 6.88 -45.92
CA THR A 3 30.58 6.04 -45.19
C THR A 3 30.74 6.27 -43.69
N MET A 4 29.71 6.83 -43.04
CA MET A 4 29.57 6.93 -41.59
C MET A 4 29.34 5.55 -40.98
N ALA A 5 30.27 5.09 -40.14
CA ALA A 5 30.04 3.99 -39.21
C ALA A 5 29.36 4.55 -37.95
N MET A 6 28.08 4.20 -37.74
CA MET A 6 27.36 4.45 -36.49
C MET A 6 27.71 3.35 -35.47
N SER A 7 28.41 3.71 -34.40
CA SER A 7 28.65 2.83 -33.26
C SER A 7 27.44 2.83 -32.33
N TRP A 8 26.68 1.74 -32.33
CA TRP A 8 25.65 1.47 -31.32
C TRP A 8 26.29 0.75 -30.13
N GLY A 9 26.71 1.53 -29.13
CA GLY A 9 27.22 1.03 -27.86
C GLY A 9 26.39 1.55 -26.69
N ARG A 10 25.16 1.04 -26.49
CA ARG A 10 24.46 1.14 -25.21
C ARG A 10 24.46 -0.22 -24.53
N SER A 11 25.41 -0.40 -23.61
CA SER A 11 25.42 -1.47 -22.62
C SER A 11 24.15 -1.40 -21.77
N MET A 12 23.16 -2.24 -22.08
CA MET A 12 22.07 -2.58 -21.16
C MET A 12 22.60 -3.63 -20.18
N SER A 13 23.38 -3.19 -19.19
CA SER A 13 23.78 -4.06 -18.07
C SER A 13 22.70 -4.09 -16.99
N TRP A 14 21.55 -4.69 -17.30
CA TRP A 14 20.53 -4.97 -16.29
C TRP A 14 20.49 -6.47 -16.01
N ILE A 15 20.69 -6.81 -14.74
CA ILE A 15 20.34 -8.09 -14.12
C ILE A 15 21.23 -9.29 -14.53
N ARG A 16 22.49 -9.28 -14.09
CA ARG A 16 23.11 -10.54 -13.64
C ARG A 16 22.77 -10.73 -12.17
N ILE A 17 21.62 -11.35 -11.90
CA ILE A 17 21.34 -11.90 -10.58
C ILE A 17 22.31 -13.07 -10.41
N ARG A 18 23.29 -12.93 -9.53
CA ARG A 18 24.06 -14.09 -9.08
C ARG A 18 23.09 -15.02 -8.37
N SER A 19 23.12 -16.32 -8.65
CA SER A 19 22.22 -17.33 -8.07
C SER A 19 22.10 -17.27 -6.54
N ARG A 20 23.15 -16.81 -5.86
CA ARG A 20 23.17 -16.57 -4.40
C ARG A 20 22.24 -15.45 -3.93
N ASP A 21 22.07 -14.38 -4.72
CA ASP A 21 21.17 -13.29 -4.37
C ASP A 21 19.70 -13.72 -4.54
N ALA A 22 19.41 -14.54 -5.56
CA ALA A 22 18.08 -15.11 -5.77
C ALA A 22 17.65 -16.04 -4.63
N LEU A 23 18.56 -16.92 -4.19
CA LEU A 23 18.28 -17.82 -3.06
C LEU A 23 18.05 -17.04 -1.77
N ALA A 24 18.87 -16.01 -1.49
CA ALA A 24 18.70 -15.18 -0.30
C ALA A 24 17.36 -14.42 -0.31
N ASP A 25 16.96 -13.87 -1.46
CA ASP A 25 15.67 -13.21 -1.62
C ASP A 25 14.51 -14.19 -1.46
N ALA A 26 14.61 -15.40 -2.03
CA ALA A 26 13.59 -16.44 -1.87
C ALA A 26 13.44 -16.89 -0.41
N VAL A 27 14.56 -17.10 0.30
CA VAL A 27 14.57 -17.42 1.73
C VAL A 27 13.94 -16.29 2.52
N ALA A 28 14.30 -15.04 2.26
CA ALA A 28 13.72 -13.89 2.96
C ALA A 28 12.20 -13.77 2.73
N LEU A 29 11.73 -13.95 1.49
CA LEU A 29 10.29 -13.93 1.19
C LEU A 29 9.55 -15.10 1.84
N LEU A 30 10.16 -16.29 1.89
CA LEU A 30 9.61 -17.43 2.62
C LEU A 30 9.53 -17.14 4.12
N THR A 31 10.59 -16.59 4.72
CA THR A 31 10.59 -16.18 6.13
C THR A 31 9.52 -15.13 6.41
N LEU A 32 9.35 -14.14 5.53
CA LEU A 32 8.28 -13.15 5.65
C LEU A 32 6.90 -13.80 5.56
N GLY A 33 6.70 -14.72 4.60
CA GLY A 33 5.46 -15.48 4.47
C GLY A 33 5.12 -16.26 5.75
N LEU A 34 6.11 -16.95 6.33
CA LEU A 34 5.96 -17.65 7.61
C LEU A 34 5.66 -16.68 8.77
N ALA A 35 6.34 -15.52 8.81
CA ALA A 35 6.12 -14.51 9.83
C ALA A 35 4.74 -13.85 9.74
N LEU A 36 4.11 -13.85 8.55
CA LEU A 36 2.75 -13.36 8.35
C LEU A 36 1.68 -14.35 8.81
N VAL A 37 1.99 -15.65 8.97
CA VAL A 37 1.00 -16.68 9.33
C VAL A 37 0.24 -16.32 10.62
N PRO A 38 0.88 -15.97 11.76
CA PRO A 38 0.15 -15.65 12.99
C PRO A 38 -0.77 -14.43 12.86
N VAL A 39 -0.39 -13.48 12.00
CA VAL A 39 -1.13 -12.24 11.78
C VAL A 39 -2.30 -12.45 10.81
N LEU A 40 -2.15 -13.33 9.82
CA LEU A 40 -3.19 -13.60 8.82
C LEU A 40 -4.14 -14.72 9.24
N GLN A 41 -3.71 -15.65 10.09
CA GLN A 41 -4.52 -16.80 10.51
C GLN A 41 -5.91 -16.41 11.06
N PRO A 42 -6.08 -15.34 11.86
CA PRO A 42 -7.41 -14.95 12.36
C PRO A 42 -8.38 -14.51 11.26
N LEU A 43 -7.88 -14.14 10.07
CA LEU A 43 -8.67 -13.79 8.90
C LEU A 43 -9.06 -15.00 8.05
N VAL A 44 -8.44 -16.16 8.31
CA VAL A 44 -8.74 -17.42 7.60
C VAL A 44 -9.93 -18.08 8.28
N GLY A 45 -11.13 -17.69 7.85
CA GLY A 45 -12.36 -18.27 8.34
C GLY A 45 -13.58 -17.80 7.54
N PRO A 46 -14.71 -18.51 7.63
CA PRO A 46 -15.95 -18.18 6.92
C PRO A 46 -16.74 -17.06 7.60
N LEU A 47 -16.32 -16.61 8.78
CA LEU A 47 -17.00 -15.58 9.57
C LEU A 47 -16.20 -14.27 9.54
N PRO A 48 -16.88 -13.11 9.57
CA PRO A 48 -16.19 -11.83 9.65
C PRO A 48 -15.43 -11.69 10.98
N THR A 49 -14.41 -10.84 11.02
CA THR A 49 -13.71 -10.51 12.28
C THR A 49 -14.68 -9.95 13.33
N CYS A 50 -14.36 -10.15 14.60
CA CYS A 50 -15.17 -9.71 15.75
C CYS A 50 -15.08 -8.20 16.04
N GLY A 51 -14.55 -7.40 15.12
CA GLY A 51 -14.39 -5.96 15.30
C GLY A 51 -15.73 -5.22 15.40
N TYR A 52 -15.78 -4.18 16.23
CA TYR A 52 -17.00 -3.39 16.49
C TYR A 52 -17.63 -2.83 15.20
N ASP A 53 -16.80 -2.37 14.26
CA ASP A 53 -17.24 -1.72 13.02
C ASP A 53 -17.33 -2.70 11.83
N THR A 54 -16.85 -3.95 11.97
CA THR A 54 -16.70 -4.89 10.85
C THR A 54 -18.01 -5.08 10.09
N MET A 55 -19.11 -5.30 10.80
CA MET A 55 -20.41 -5.53 10.17
C MET A 55 -20.94 -4.26 9.49
N PHE A 56 -20.76 -3.09 10.10
CA PHE A 56 -21.12 -1.81 9.48
C PHE A 56 -20.40 -1.59 8.16
N HIS A 57 -19.11 -1.93 8.09
CA HIS A 57 -18.34 -1.82 6.87
C HIS A 57 -18.74 -2.86 5.82
N LEU A 58 -19.16 -4.06 6.24
CA LEU A 58 -19.66 -5.07 5.31
C LEU A 58 -20.92 -4.60 4.61
N TRP A 59 -21.87 -4.01 5.35
CA TRP A 59 -23.09 -3.43 4.77
C TRP A 59 -22.80 -2.33 3.75
N ARG A 60 -21.72 -1.57 3.93
CA ARG A 60 -21.28 -0.57 2.95
C ARG A 60 -20.79 -1.21 1.65
N ALA A 61 -20.14 -2.37 1.72
CA ALA A 61 -19.74 -3.13 0.53
C ALA A 61 -20.95 -3.74 -0.19
N VAL A 62 -21.92 -4.25 0.57
CA VAL A 62 -23.22 -4.73 0.03
C VAL A 62 -23.94 -3.60 -0.71
N GLN A 63 -24.00 -2.40 -0.10
CA GLN A 63 -24.59 -1.22 -0.74
C GLN A 63 -23.89 -0.85 -2.05
N VAL A 64 -22.54 -0.90 -2.09
CA VAL A 64 -21.79 -0.65 -3.33
C VAL A 64 -22.15 -1.67 -4.40
N ASN A 65 -22.23 -2.95 -4.05
CA ASN A 65 -22.62 -3.99 -5.01
C ASN A 65 -24.05 -3.78 -5.54
N ALA A 66 -25.00 -3.46 -4.66
CA ALA A 66 -26.38 -3.18 -5.06
C ALA A 66 -26.48 -1.99 -6.02
N LEU A 67 -25.68 -0.94 -5.82
CA LEU A 67 -25.59 0.19 -6.75
C LEU A 67 -25.00 -0.23 -8.11
N TRP A 68 -23.98 -1.10 -8.10
CA TRP A 68 -23.40 -1.64 -9.33
C TRP A 68 -24.37 -2.53 -10.11
N ASP A 69 -25.22 -3.29 -9.43
CA ASP A 69 -26.29 -4.07 -10.07
C ASP A 69 -27.30 -3.16 -10.81
N GLN A 70 -27.43 -1.92 -10.36
CA GLN A 70 -28.27 -0.88 -10.97
C GLN A 70 -27.52 -0.03 -12.02
N GLY A 71 -26.26 -0.37 -12.33
CA GLY A 71 -25.42 0.40 -13.26
C GLY A 71 -24.81 1.69 -12.69
N VAL A 72 -24.96 1.95 -11.38
CA VAL A 72 -24.40 3.13 -10.71
C VAL A 72 -23.00 2.81 -10.18
N VAL A 73 -21.97 3.15 -10.95
CA VAL A 73 -20.56 2.82 -10.62
C VAL A 73 -20.07 3.55 -9.36
N TYR A 74 -20.48 4.80 -9.16
CA TYR A 74 -20.18 5.60 -7.98
C TYR A 74 -21.39 6.44 -7.60
N SER A 75 -21.74 6.43 -6.31
CA SER A 75 -22.83 7.25 -5.76
C SER A 75 -22.32 8.02 -4.56
N ARG A 76 -22.77 9.27 -4.42
CA ARG A 76 -22.60 10.08 -3.19
C ARG A 76 -23.58 9.69 -2.09
N TRP A 77 -24.68 9.05 -2.47
CA TRP A 77 -25.80 8.67 -1.62
C TRP A 77 -25.91 7.15 -1.54
N ALA A 78 -25.99 6.62 -0.32
CA ALA A 78 -26.20 5.20 -0.04
C ALA A 78 -27.68 5.01 0.35
N PRO A 79 -28.57 4.59 -0.55
CA PRO A 79 -30.03 4.62 -0.35
C PRO A 79 -30.56 3.63 0.70
N ASP A 80 -29.98 2.45 0.81
CA ASP A 80 -30.47 1.38 1.67
C ASP A 80 -29.92 1.49 3.10
N MET A 81 -28.91 2.33 3.28
CA MET A 81 -28.31 2.59 4.58
C MET A 81 -29.20 3.48 5.47
N ALA A 82 -28.82 3.59 6.75
CA ALA A 82 -29.59 4.31 7.76
C ALA A 82 -31.05 3.83 7.83
N GLN A 83 -31.28 2.51 7.88
CA GLN A 83 -32.62 1.90 7.91
C GLN A 83 -33.50 2.29 6.71
N GLY A 84 -32.90 2.48 5.52
CA GLY A 84 -33.60 2.84 4.29
C GLY A 84 -33.93 4.33 4.12
N TYR A 85 -33.57 5.19 5.09
CA TYR A 85 -33.65 6.65 4.89
C TYR A 85 -32.56 7.18 3.96
N GLY A 86 -31.52 6.38 3.75
CA GLY A 86 -30.32 6.72 3.01
C GLY A 86 -29.35 7.61 3.78
N MET A 87 -28.10 7.64 3.33
CA MET A 87 -27.06 8.49 3.93
C MET A 87 -26.04 8.99 2.90
N PRO A 88 -25.47 10.20 3.07
CA PRO A 88 -24.44 10.76 2.21
C PRO A 88 -23.05 10.16 2.48
N LEU A 89 -22.94 8.82 2.57
CA LEU A 89 -21.75 8.13 3.07
C LEU A 89 -20.48 8.48 2.26
N PHE A 90 -20.56 8.41 0.94
CA PHE A 90 -19.39 8.51 0.08
C PHE A 90 -18.98 9.96 -0.25
N LEU A 91 -19.69 10.94 0.34
CA LEU A 91 -19.23 12.33 0.41
C LEU A 91 -18.17 12.53 1.50
N PHE A 92 -18.29 11.81 2.61
CA PHE A 92 -17.41 11.97 3.77
C PHE A 92 -16.38 10.84 3.91
N THR A 93 -16.59 9.72 3.23
CA THR A 93 -15.73 8.54 3.28
C THR A 93 -15.47 8.03 1.88
N SER A 94 -14.35 7.34 1.69
CA SER A 94 -14.05 6.82 0.36
C SER A 94 -14.90 5.61 -0.02
N ALA A 95 -15.22 5.47 -1.30
CA ALA A 95 -15.85 4.27 -1.85
C ALA A 95 -14.85 3.13 -2.13
N PHE A 96 -13.53 3.39 -2.14
CA PHE A 96 -12.54 2.40 -2.59
C PHE A 96 -12.49 1.13 -1.71
N PRO A 97 -12.35 1.19 -0.38
CA PRO A 97 -12.30 -0.04 0.42
C PRO A 97 -13.56 -0.91 0.33
N PRO A 98 -14.80 -0.37 0.44
CA PRO A 98 -16.02 -1.16 0.23
C PRO A 98 -16.16 -1.70 -1.20
N ALA A 99 -15.76 -0.91 -2.20
CA ALA A 99 -15.74 -1.37 -3.59
C ALA A 99 -14.79 -2.55 -3.78
N PHE A 100 -13.63 -2.55 -3.11
CA PHE A 100 -12.70 -3.66 -3.19
C PHE A 100 -13.27 -4.94 -2.54
N VAL A 101 -13.96 -4.83 -1.41
CA VAL A 101 -14.70 -5.96 -0.80
C VAL A 101 -15.77 -6.47 -1.76
N ALA A 102 -16.58 -5.59 -2.36
CA ALA A 102 -17.61 -5.95 -3.33
C ALA A 102 -17.03 -6.63 -4.59
N LEU A 103 -15.85 -6.19 -5.03
CA LEU A 103 -15.14 -6.80 -6.16
C LEU A 103 -14.72 -8.24 -5.84
N LEU A 104 -14.18 -8.49 -4.65
CA LEU A 104 -13.85 -9.84 -4.21
C LEU A 104 -15.11 -10.70 -4.10
N HIS A 105 -16.22 -10.14 -3.60
CA HIS A 105 -17.48 -10.88 -3.58
C HIS A 105 -17.94 -11.29 -4.99
N ARG A 106 -17.92 -10.37 -5.95
CA ARG A 106 -18.23 -10.66 -7.36
C ARG A 106 -17.26 -11.65 -8.01
N ALA A 107 -16.05 -11.79 -7.49
CA ALA A 107 -15.10 -12.81 -7.90
C ALA A 107 -15.42 -14.22 -7.34
N GLY A 108 -16.49 -14.37 -6.56
CA GLY A 108 -17.00 -15.65 -6.06
C GLY A 108 -16.77 -15.91 -4.58
N PHE A 109 -16.20 -14.96 -3.83
CA PHE A 109 -16.05 -15.10 -2.38
C PHE A 109 -17.34 -14.74 -1.64
N ASP A 110 -17.66 -15.47 -0.58
CA ASP A 110 -18.71 -15.04 0.35
C ASP A 110 -18.34 -13.69 0.99
N TRP A 111 -19.35 -12.90 1.34
CA TRP A 111 -19.21 -11.55 1.91
C TRP A 111 -18.21 -11.46 3.08
N ALA A 112 -18.29 -12.39 4.03
CA ALA A 112 -17.39 -12.45 5.16
C ALA A 112 -15.94 -12.75 4.72
N VAL A 113 -15.75 -13.68 3.79
CA VAL A 113 -14.44 -14.06 3.27
C VAL A 113 -13.85 -12.90 2.45
N ALA A 114 -14.65 -12.22 1.63
CA ALA A 114 -14.24 -11.04 0.87
C ALA A 114 -13.75 -9.91 1.79
N MET A 115 -14.43 -9.67 2.91
CA MET A 115 -14.01 -8.70 3.92
C MET A 115 -12.68 -9.09 4.57
N ASN A 116 -12.57 -10.32 5.06
CA ASN A 116 -11.34 -10.80 5.70
C ASN A 116 -10.16 -10.84 4.72
N ALA A 117 -10.40 -11.24 3.47
CA ALA A 117 -9.40 -11.24 2.41
C ALA A 117 -8.94 -9.81 2.10
N THR A 118 -9.83 -8.82 2.14
CA THR A 118 -9.45 -7.41 1.96
C THR A 118 -8.46 -6.95 3.04
N PHE A 119 -8.75 -7.24 4.31
CA PHE A 119 -7.81 -6.95 5.41
C PHE A 119 -6.47 -7.69 5.23
N GLY A 120 -6.53 -8.99 4.92
CA GLY A 120 -5.33 -9.81 4.80
C GLY A 120 -4.44 -9.38 3.62
N LEU A 121 -5.05 -9.04 2.49
CA LEU A 121 -4.34 -8.52 1.33
C LEU A 121 -3.70 -7.17 1.62
N ALA A 122 -4.41 -6.24 2.27
CA ALA A 122 -3.83 -4.95 2.66
C ALA A 122 -2.62 -5.12 3.59
N TRP A 123 -2.72 -6.04 4.55
CA TRP A 123 -1.64 -6.35 5.48
C TRP A 123 -0.42 -6.94 4.76
N ALA A 124 -0.65 -7.93 3.88
CA ALA A 124 0.41 -8.58 3.11
C ALA A 124 1.10 -7.61 2.13
N VAL A 125 0.33 -6.75 1.46
CA VAL A 125 0.84 -5.69 0.59
C VAL A 125 1.69 -4.71 1.40
N GLY A 126 1.20 -4.24 2.55
CA GLY A 126 1.97 -3.39 3.45
C GLY A 126 3.28 -4.04 3.92
N ALA A 127 3.24 -5.33 4.27
CA ALA A 127 4.42 -6.11 4.67
C ALA A 127 5.47 -6.17 3.55
N LEU A 128 5.04 -6.48 2.32
CA LEU A 128 5.92 -6.55 1.16
C LEU A 128 6.52 -5.18 0.82
N GLY A 129 5.70 -4.13 0.84
CA GLY A 129 6.16 -2.76 0.63
C GLY A 129 7.22 -2.36 1.65
N MET A 130 6.97 -2.67 2.92
CA MET A 130 7.92 -2.36 4.00
C MET A 130 9.19 -3.21 3.90
N TYR A 131 9.09 -4.48 3.52
CA TYR A 131 10.27 -5.31 3.24
C TYR A 131 11.16 -4.69 2.15
N VAL A 132 10.55 -4.26 1.04
CA VAL A 132 11.30 -3.63 -0.06
C VAL A 132 11.89 -2.29 0.38
N LEU A 133 11.15 -1.49 1.15
CA LEU A 133 11.63 -0.22 1.71
C LEU A 133 12.82 -0.44 2.65
N GLY A 134 12.71 -1.32 3.65
CA GLY A 134 13.79 -1.63 4.57
C GLY A 134 15.02 -2.19 3.87
N ARG A 135 14.84 -3.09 2.89
CA ARG A 135 15.95 -3.58 2.07
C ARG A 135 16.62 -2.46 1.28
N THR A 136 15.85 -1.46 0.83
CA THR A 136 16.39 -0.30 0.09
C THR A 136 17.22 0.61 0.99
N LEU A 137 16.77 0.83 2.23
CA LEU A 137 17.45 1.72 3.19
C LEU A 137 18.67 1.07 3.84
N PHE A 138 18.58 -0.20 4.19
CA PHE A 138 19.60 -0.92 4.98
C PHE A 138 20.47 -1.86 4.14
N GLY A 139 20.27 -1.91 2.82
CA GLY A 139 20.87 -2.90 1.94
C GLY A 139 22.35 -2.75 1.60
N GLY A 140 22.97 -1.60 1.86
CA GLY A 140 24.39 -1.36 1.52
C GLY A 140 24.78 -1.76 0.08
N ARG A 141 26.06 -2.13 -0.14
CA ARG A 141 26.55 -2.67 -1.44
C ARG A 141 26.13 -4.14 -1.65
N LYS A 142 24.83 -4.44 -1.60
CA LYS A 142 24.23 -5.78 -1.83
C LYS A 142 24.66 -6.88 -0.85
N GLY A 143 23.69 -7.70 -0.44
CA GLY A 143 23.92 -8.91 0.36
C GLY A 143 23.03 -8.97 1.61
N PHE A 144 23.24 -10.02 2.40
CA PHE A 144 22.43 -10.48 3.55
C PHE A 144 21.88 -9.37 4.47
N ALA A 145 22.65 -8.30 4.70
CA ALA A 145 22.21 -7.16 5.52
C ALA A 145 20.93 -6.50 5.00
N GLY A 146 20.73 -6.43 3.69
CA GLY A 146 19.51 -5.89 3.08
C GLY A 146 18.30 -6.78 3.30
N GLN A 147 18.45 -8.09 3.15
CA GLN A 147 17.36 -9.03 3.44
C GLN A 147 16.96 -8.96 4.92
N VAL A 148 17.94 -8.90 5.82
CA VAL A 148 17.67 -8.74 7.26
C VAL A 148 16.99 -7.42 7.55
N GLY A 149 17.48 -6.30 7.01
CA GLY A 149 16.84 -4.99 7.19
C GLY A 149 15.41 -4.94 6.66
N GLY A 150 15.16 -5.55 5.50
CA GLY A 150 13.80 -5.73 4.98
C GLY A 150 12.92 -6.57 5.89
N LEU A 151 13.42 -7.71 6.37
CA LEU A 151 12.66 -8.60 7.27
C LEU A 151 12.32 -7.91 8.60
N VAL A 152 13.30 -7.28 9.25
CA VAL A 152 13.10 -6.61 10.53
C VAL A 152 12.07 -5.49 10.41
N THR A 153 12.17 -4.65 9.37
CA THR A 153 11.21 -3.56 9.16
C THR A 153 9.81 -4.08 8.83
N ALA A 154 9.68 -5.09 7.96
CA ALA A 154 8.39 -5.67 7.62
C ALA A 154 7.71 -6.32 8.82
N ILE A 155 8.45 -7.11 9.60
CA ILE A 155 7.95 -7.77 10.81
C ILE A 155 7.55 -6.71 11.84
N ALA A 156 8.40 -5.71 12.11
CA ALA A 156 8.05 -4.63 13.04
C ALA A 156 6.79 -3.86 12.61
N TYR A 157 6.59 -3.70 11.29
CA TYR A 157 5.41 -3.03 10.74
C TYR A 157 4.14 -3.85 10.94
N VAL A 158 4.13 -5.13 10.57
CA VAL A 158 2.91 -5.96 10.66
C VAL A 158 2.56 -6.40 12.08
N TYR A 159 3.55 -6.45 12.97
CA TYR A 159 3.33 -6.74 14.40
C TYR A 159 3.13 -5.48 15.24
N ALA A 160 3.02 -4.29 14.62
CA ALA A 160 2.68 -3.09 15.35
C ALA A 160 1.31 -3.29 16.04
N PRO A 161 1.22 -3.21 17.40
CA PRO A 161 0.00 -3.59 18.12
C PRO A 161 -1.26 -2.86 17.66
N PHE A 162 -1.10 -1.62 17.20
CA PHE A 162 -2.19 -0.82 16.69
C PHE A 162 -2.84 -1.39 15.41
N GLN A 163 -2.08 -2.01 14.50
CA GLN A 163 -2.68 -2.63 13.30
C GLN A 163 -3.57 -3.82 13.69
N ALA A 164 -3.14 -4.63 14.65
CA ALA A 164 -3.96 -5.72 15.16
C ALA A 164 -5.22 -5.21 15.87
N TYR A 165 -5.10 -4.14 16.68
CA TYR A 165 -6.26 -3.48 17.26
C TYR A 165 -7.23 -2.96 16.19
N ASP A 166 -6.72 -2.28 15.17
CA ASP A 166 -7.52 -1.64 14.14
C ASP A 166 -8.27 -2.66 13.26
N VAL A 167 -7.61 -3.76 12.89
CA VAL A 167 -8.20 -4.83 12.05
C VAL A 167 -9.09 -5.78 12.84
N PHE A 168 -8.68 -6.22 14.03
CA PHE A 168 -9.38 -7.29 14.74
C PHE A 168 -10.36 -6.81 15.80
N ASN A 169 -10.07 -5.70 16.49
CA ASN A 169 -10.88 -5.24 17.60
C ASN A 169 -11.79 -4.07 17.19
N ARG A 170 -11.27 -3.10 16.44
CA ARG A 170 -12.09 -2.03 15.86
C ARG A 170 -12.79 -2.49 14.59
N GLY A 171 -12.07 -3.17 13.70
CA GLY A 171 -12.60 -3.61 12.40
C GLY A 171 -12.65 -2.51 11.36
N SER A 172 -11.81 -1.47 11.46
CA SER A 172 -11.85 -0.30 10.57
C SER A 172 -11.42 -0.67 9.14
N LEU A 173 -12.36 -0.83 8.22
CA LEU A 173 -12.05 -1.24 6.85
C LEU A 173 -11.19 -0.21 6.10
N TRP A 174 -11.49 1.08 6.25
CA TRP A 174 -10.78 2.15 5.54
C TRP A 174 -9.34 2.27 6.03
N GLU A 175 -9.14 2.24 7.34
CA GLU A 175 -7.82 2.40 7.95
C GLU A 175 -6.98 1.13 7.81
N GLY A 176 -7.57 -0.05 7.99
CA GLY A 176 -6.92 -1.33 7.74
C GLY A 176 -6.39 -1.45 6.30
N VAL A 177 -7.15 -0.97 5.30
CA VAL A 177 -6.68 -0.92 3.91
C VAL A 177 -5.61 0.16 3.70
N ALA A 178 -5.71 1.30 4.38
CA ALA A 178 -4.74 2.39 4.26
C ALA A 178 -3.31 1.96 4.64
N TRP A 179 -3.15 1.07 5.62
CA TRP A 179 -1.84 0.53 6.02
C TRP A 179 -1.08 -0.21 4.91
N ALA A 180 -1.71 -0.54 3.78
CA ALA A 180 -1.01 -1.13 2.64
C ALA A 180 -0.04 -0.16 1.95
N PHE A 181 -0.33 1.14 1.94
CA PHE A 181 0.26 2.10 1.00
C PHE A 181 1.44 2.95 1.50
N PRO A 182 1.57 3.33 2.79
CA PRO A 182 2.66 4.18 3.27
C PRO A 182 4.07 3.72 2.84
N PRO A 183 4.41 2.42 2.88
CA PRO A 183 5.73 1.96 2.44
C PRO A 183 6.00 2.24 0.96
N TYR A 184 4.99 2.10 0.10
CA TYR A 184 5.12 2.34 -1.34
C TYR A 184 5.21 3.84 -1.68
N VAL A 185 4.53 4.69 -0.91
CA VAL A 185 4.68 6.14 -1.03
C VAL A 185 6.12 6.54 -0.71
N LEU A 186 6.68 6.06 0.41
CA LEU A 186 8.05 6.37 0.82
C LEU A 186 9.08 5.76 -0.14
N LEU A 187 8.84 4.55 -0.65
CA LEU A 187 9.71 3.89 -1.62
C LEU A 187 9.78 4.68 -2.95
N GLY A 188 8.62 5.10 -3.47
CA GLY A 188 8.52 5.91 -4.68
C GLY A 188 9.20 7.26 -4.50
N LEU A 189 8.93 7.94 -3.38
CA LEU A 189 9.56 9.20 -3.00
C LEU A 189 11.08 9.05 -2.90
N HIS A 190 11.57 8.06 -2.15
CA HIS A 190 13.00 7.82 -1.96
C HIS A 190 13.74 7.64 -3.30
N HIS A 191 13.20 6.82 -4.20
CA HIS A 191 13.80 6.61 -5.52
C HIS A 191 13.67 7.82 -6.44
N TRP A 192 12.59 8.59 -6.34
CA TRP A 192 12.45 9.85 -7.07
C TRP A 192 13.51 10.88 -6.63
N LEU A 193 13.68 11.06 -5.32
CA LEU A 193 14.63 12.03 -4.77
C LEU A 193 16.09 11.65 -5.09
N ASN A 194 16.44 10.37 -4.97
CA ASN A 194 17.82 9.89 -5.10
C ASN A 194 18.22 9.50 -6.53
N ARG A 195 17.31 8.95 -7.33
CA ARG A 195 17.60 8.40 -8.67
C ARG A 195 16.85 9.09 -9.80
N ARG A 196 15.93 10.02 -9.50
CA ARG A 196 15.07 10.71 -10.49
C ARG A 196 14.32 9.76 -11.42
N SER A 197 13.91 8.62 -10.90
CA SER A 197 13.17 7.64 -11.71
C SER A 197 11.71 8.04 -11.84
N SER A 198 11.25 8.25 -13.08
CA SER A 198 9.86 8.56 -13.40
C SER A 198 8.90 7.41 -13.07
N LEU A 199 9.34 6.16 -13.24
CA LEU A 199 8.56 4.98 -12.85
C LEU A 199 8.27 4.99 -11.34
N TRP A 200 9.29 5.21 -10.52
CA TRP A 200 9.12 5.24 -9.07
C TRP A 200 8.34 6.47 -8.58
N LEU A 201 8.47 7.60 -9.29
CA LEU A 201 7.60 8.76 -9.09
C LEU A 201 6.13 8.37 -9.33
N ALA A 202 5.82 7.77 -10.48
CA ALA A 202 4.46 7.36 -10.82
C ALA A 202 3.90 6.34 -9.80
N LEU A 203 4.69 5.32 -9.44
CA LEU A 203 4.27 4.32 -8.45
C LEU A 203 4.01 4.95 -7.07
N GLY A 204 4.88 5.87 -6.61
CA GLY A 204 4.69 6.57 -5.34
C GLY A 204 3.49 7.51 -5.33
N VAL A 205 3.25 8.22 -6.43
CA VAL A 205 2.07 9.09 -6.63
C VAL A 205 0.79 8.25 -6.66
N CYS A 206 0.77 7.13 -7.39
CA CYS A 206 -0.37 6.21 -7.39
C CYS A 206 -0.60 5.61 -6.00
N ALA A 207 0.44 5.27 -5.25
CA ALA A 207 0.32 4.81 -3.86
C ALA A 207 -0.23 5.90 -2.94
N MET A 208 0.13 7.17 -3.16
CA MET A 208 -0.44 8.30 -2.42
C MET A 208 -1.93 8.45 -2.71
N GLY A 209 -2.30 8.41 -4.00
CA GLY A 209 -3.69 8.42 -4.43
C GLY A 209 -4.48 7.26 -3.79
N ALA A 210 -3.92 6.05 -3.80
CA ALA A 210 -4.52 4.90 -3.14
C ALA A 210 -4.64 5.07 -1.62
N LEU A 211 -3.67 5.70 -0.95
CA LEU A 211 -3.74 6.02 0.48
C LEU A 211 -4.89 7.01 0.78
N ILE A 212 -5.00 8.09 0.00
CA ILE A 212 -6.06 9.11 0.12
C ILE A 212 -7.43 8.47 -0.15
N LEU A 213 -7.52 7.67 -1.22
CA LEU A 213 -8.71 6.91 -1.57
C LEU A 213 -8.97 5.78 -0.57
N SER A 214 -8.03 5.35 0.26
CA SER A 214 -8.33 4.39 1.32
C SER A 214 -8.87 5.10 2.54
N HIS A 215 -8.13 6.08 3.06
CA HIS A 215 -8.50 6.83 4.26
C HIS A 215 -7.86 8.22 4.23
N HIS A 216 -8.59 9.22 3.75
CA HIS A 216 -8.11 10.61 3.60
C HIS A 216 -7.55 11.19 4.92
N LEU A 217 -8.16 10.91 6.07
CA LEU A 217 -7.64 11.36 7.36
C LEU A 217 -6.32 10.67 7.73
N PHE A 218 -6.10 9.43 7.29
CA PHE A 218 -4.83 8.74 7.50
C PHE A 218 -3.77 9.40 6.63
N ALA A 219 -4.09 9.67 5.36
CA ALA A 219 -3.19 10.38 4.45
C ALA A 219 -2.80 11.76 5.00
N PHE A 220 -3.75 12.48 5.61
CA PHE A 220 -3.48 13.75 6.30
C PHE A 220 -2.49 13.56 7.47
N LEU A 221 -2.73 12.59 8.35
CA LEU A 221 -1.85 12.26 9.47
C LEU A 221 -0.48 11.72 9.03
N PHE A 222 -0.39 11.18 7.81
CA PHE A 222 0.86 10.75 7.19
C PHE A 222 1.68 11.92 6.60
N GLY A 223 1.06 13.09 6.39
CA GLY A 223 1.70 14.31 5.91
C GLY A 223 2.98 14.69 6.65
N PRO A 224 2.99 14.77 7.99
CA PRO A 224 4.20 15.03 8.77
C PRO A 224 5.33 14.03 8.53
N VAL A 225 5.02 12.75 8.32
CA VAL A 225 6.02 11.71 8.02
C VAL A 225 6.65 11.97 6.65
N LEU A 226 5.86 12.35 5.64
CA LEU A 226 6.36 12.71 4.32
C LEU A 226 7.27 13.93 4.37
N VAL A 227 6.86 14.98 5.08
CA VAL A 227 7.66 16.19 5.27
C VAL A 227 8.98 15.84 5.97
N GLY A 228 8.91 15.10 7.07
CA GLY A 228 10.09 14.62 7.79
C GLY A 228 11.04 13.81 6.90
N TRP A 229 10.49 12.94 6.05
CA TRP A 229 11.27 12.14 5.10
C TRP A 229 12.01 13.01 4.07
N VAL A 230 11.30 13.96 3.45
CA VAL A 230 11.90 14.89 2.47
C VAL A 230 13.01 15.72 3.10
N LEU A 231 12.79 16.22 4.33
CA LEU A 231 13.78 17.00 5.06
C LEU A 231 15.00 16.16 5.43
N ALA A 232 14.81 14.93 5.91
CA ALA A 232 15.89 14.00 6.23
C ALA A 232 16.77 13.71 4.99
N GLU A 233 16.15 13.45 3.83
CA GLU A 233 16.85 13.26 2.56
C GLU A 233 17.58 14.53 2.08
N ALA A 234 16.94 15.70 2.21
CA ALA A 234 17.57 16.97 1.84
C ALA A 234 18.80 17.28 2.70
N ILE A 235 18.75 16.99 4.00
CA ILE A 235 19.86 17.13 4.94
C ILE A 235 20.97 16.13 4.60
N ALA A 236 20.63 14.85 4.42
CA ALA A 236 21.59 13.79 4.09
C ALA A 236 22.33 14.08 2.78
N GLN A 237 21.62 14.59 1.77
CA GLN A 237 22.20 14.93 0.47
C GLN A 237 22.85 16.33 0.43
N ARG A 238 22.64 17.16 1.46
CA ARG A 238 23.03 18.58 1.53
C ARG A 238 22.55 19.39 0.32
N ARG A 239 21.30 19.17 -0.11
CA ARG A 239 20.73 19.75 -1.34
C ARG A 239 19.30 20.24 -1.15
N LEU A 240 19.11 21.56 -1.15
CA LEU A 240 17.77 22.18 -1.07
C LEU A 240 16.86 21.83 -2.26
N SER A 241 17.43 21.54 -3.44
CA SER A 241 16.65 21.09 -4.60
C SER A 241 15.86 19.79 -4.36
N THR A 242 16.23 19.00 -3.34
CA THR A 242 15.51 17.80 -2.92
C THR A 242 14.15 18.16 -2.31
N VAL A 243 14.06 19.28 -1.60
CA VAL A 243 12.78 19.80 -1.06
C VAL A 243 11.81 20.13 -2.19
N ALA A 244 12.27 20.86 -3.22
CA ALA A 244 11.43 21.20 -4.37
C ALA A 244 10.88 19.94 -5.08
N ARG A 245 11.67 18.87 -5.18
CA ARG A 245 11.20 17.58 -5.73
C ARG A 245 10.21 16.86 -4.82
N GLY A 246 10.42 16.94 -3.50
CA GLY A 246 9.48 16.40 -2.52
C GLY A 246 8.14 17.13 -2.58
N VAL A 247 8.16 18.45 -2.70
CA VAL A 247 6.95 19.27 -2.93
C VAL A 247 6.27 18.88 -4.23
N ALA A 248 7.01 18.75 -5.33
CA ALA A 248 6.43 18.31 -6.61
C ALA A 248 5.79 16.92 -6.50
N PHE A 249 6.43 15.97 -5.80
CA PHE A 249 5.85 14.65 -5.53
C PHE A 249 4.55 14.76 -4.72
N GLY A 250 4.54 15.58 -3.66
CA GLY A 250 3.36 15.79 -2.82
C GLY A 250 2.20 16.40 -3.60
N VAL A 251 2.46 17.44 -4.40
CA VAL A 251 1.45 18.08 -5.26
C VAL A 251 0.88 17.08 -6.26
N LEU A 252 1.72 16.33 -6.98
CA LEU A 252 1.26 15.29 -7.90
C LEU A 252 0.47 14.18 -7.18
N GLY A 253 0.85 13.85 -5.95
CA GLY A 253 0.16 12.85 -5.12
C GLY A 253 -1.23 13.26 -4.66
N LEU A 254 -1.51 14.57 -4.58
CA LEU A 254 -2.83 15.09 -4.18
C LEU A 254 -3.83 15.15 -5.35
N GLY A 255 -3.35 15.06 -6.59
CA GLY A 255 -4.16 15.21 -7.81
C GLY A 255 -4.04 16.58 -8.43
#